data_AF-A0A8T5BT81-F1
#
_entry.id   AF-A0A8T5BT81-F1
#
_cell.length_a   1.000
_cell.length_b   1.000
_cell.length_c   1.000
_cell.angle_alpha   90.00
_cell.angle_beta   90.00
_cell.angle_gamma   90.00
#
_symmetry.space_group_name_H-M   'P 1'
#
loop_
_entity.id
_entity.type
_entity.pdbx_description
1 polymer ?
#
loop_
_entity_poly.entity_id
_entity_poly.type
_entity_poly.pdbx_seq_one_letter_code
_entity_poly.pdbx_strand_id
1 'polypeptide(L)' 'MVKKIITRFIIAKKKGKKRGSFYKSPRIYLPTKLTDDSSFPFKEGDKILIRIQGKKLIIEKYHGTVKKKKD' A
#
# COMPACT_ATOMS: atom_id res chain seq x y z
N MET A 1 0.53 -20.96 5.89
CA MET A 1 -0.62 -20.03 5.74
C MET A 1 -0.77 -19.15 6.96
N VAL A 2 -0.20 -17.96 6.91
CA VAL A 2 -0.37 -16.91 7.92
C VAL A 2 -1.73 -16.23 7.73
N LYS A 3 -2.66 -16.43 8.67
CA LYS A 3 -4.03 -15.86 8.59
C LYS A 3 -4.13 -14.39 9.03
N LYS A 4 -3.25 -13.94 9.92
CA LYS A 4 -3.24 -12.57 10.47
C LYS A 4 -1.88 -12.19 11.03
N ILE A 5 -1.55 -10.90 11.01
CA ILE A 5 -0.37 -10.34 11.66
C ILE A 5 -0.67 -8.94 12.21
N ILE A 6 -0.04 -8.59 13.33
CA ILE A 6 -0.07 -7.23 13.87
C ILE A 6 1.20 -6.52 13.38
N THR A 7 1.04 -5.33 12.83
CA THR A 7 2.14 -4.52 12.31
C THR A 7 1.90 -3.03 12.57
N ARG A 8 2.88 -2.20 12.24
CA ARG A 8 2.86 -0.77 12.50
C ARG A 8 2.40 0.02 11.28
N PHE A 9 1.53 0.99 11.54
CA PHE A 9 1.29 2.12 10.65
C PHE A 9 2.27 3.23 11.02
N ILE A 10 3.06 3.68 10.05
CA ILE A 10 4.12 4.66 10.26
C ILE A 10 3.89 5.84 9.32
N ILE A 11 4.06 7.06 9.84
CA ILE A 11 4.06 8.28 9.03
C ILE A 11 5.50 8.76 8.94
N ALA A 12 6.14 8.50 7.80
CA ALA A 12 7.48 9.01 7.56
C ALA A 12 7.43 10.47 7.07
N LYS A 13 8.40 11.29 7.46
CA LYS A 13 8.59 12.65 6.93
C LYS A 13 9.58 12.59 5.78
N LYS A 14 9.16 13.00 4.58
CA LYS A 14 10.02 13.04 3.39
C LYS A 14 10.27 14.46 2.93
N LYS A 15 11.48 14.75 2.44
CA LYS A 15 11.80 16.04 1.82
C LYS A 15 10.93 16.22 0.58
N GLY A 16 10.29 17.38 0.50
CA GLY A 16 9.52 17.79 -0.68
C GLY A 16 10.44 18.32 -1.77
N LYS A 17 9.86 18.58 -2.95
CA LYS A 17 10.59 19.11 -4.11
C LYS A 17 11.06 20.56 -3.93
N LYS A 18 10.38 21.34 -3.08
CA LYS A 18 10.76 22.74 -2.78
C LYS A 18 11.73 22.78 -1.61
N ARG A 19 12.72 23.66 -1.66
CA ARG A 19 13.70 23.84 -0.58
C ARG A 19 12.96 24.13 0.73
N GLY A 20 13.26 23.35 1.77
CA GLY A 20 12.65 23.47 3.09
C GLY A 20 11.26 22.82 3.25
N SER A 21 10.64 22.29 2.19
CA SER A 21 9.34 21.63 2.31
C SER A 21 9.46 20.16 2.66
N PHE A 22 8.46 19.65 3.37
CA PHE A 22 8.34 18.23 3.72
C PHE A 22 6.91 17.76 3.50
N TYR A 23 6.76 16.48 3.18
CA TYR A 23 5.46 15.83 3.10
C TYR A 23 5.41 14.57 3.98
N LYS A 24 4.21 14.27 4.47
CA LYS A 24 3.91 13.03 5.20
C LYS A 24 3.80 11.89 4.19
N SER A 25 4.48 10.79 4.47
CA SER A 25 4.44 9.55 3.70
C SER A 25 3.94 8.44 4.62
N PRO A 26 2.61 8.24 4.71
CA PRO A 26 2.03 7.10 5.42
C PRO A 26 2.48 5.78 4.80
N ARG A 27 2.77 4.79 5.64
CA ARG A 27 3.26 3.47 5.25
C ARG A 27 2.68 2.41 6.18
N ILE A 28 2.31 1.28 5.58
CA ILE A 28 2.03 0.05 6.31
C ILE A 28 3.23 -0.86 6.06
N TYR A 29 3.93 -1.26 7.11
CA TYR A 29 4.99 -2.26 7.00
C TYR A 29 4.36 -3.64 6.94
N LEU A 30 4.70 -4.44 5.92
CA LEU A 30 4.30 -5.84 5.83
C LEU A 30 5.55 -6.70 6.11
N PRO A 31 5.56 -7.50 7.18
CA PRO A 31 6.72 -8.32 7.53
C PRO A 31 6.89 -9.50 6.56
N THR A 32 8.14 -9.97 6.40
CA THR A 32 8.50 -11.08 5.49
C THR A 32 7.72 -12.37 5.79
N LYS A 33 7.48 -12.66 7.07
CA LYS A 33 6.63 -13.79 7.49
C LYS A 33 5.23 -13.77 6.85
N LEU A 34 4.68 -12.58 6.53
CA LEU A 34 3.43 -12.43 5.80
C LEU A 34 3.65 -12.47 4.28
N THR A 35 4.67 -11.77 3.77
CA THR A 35 4.86 -11.56 2.32
C THR A 35 5.46 -12.76 1.60
N ASP A 36 6.22 -13.61 2.31
CA ASP A 36 6.87 -14.80 1.75
C ASP A 36 5.96 -16.04 1.81
N ASP A 37 4.78 -15.92 2.44
CA ASP A 37 3.76 -16.98 2.41
C ASP A 37 3.24 -17.15 0.98
N SER A 38 3.14 -18.40 0.51
CA SER A 38 2.73 -18.71 -0.86
C SER A 38 1.31 -18.22 -1.21
N SER A 39 0.49 -17.93 -0.19
CA SER A 39 -0.85 -17.34 -0.35
C SER A 39 -0.86 -15.81 -0.37
N PHE A 40 0.28 -15.14 -0.20
CA PHE A 40 0.35 -13.69 -0.24
C PHE A 40 -0.07 -13.17 -1.63
N PRO A 41 -1.06 -12.27 -1.72
CA PRO A 41 -1.73 -12.00 -2.98
C PRO A 41 -1.01 -10.98 -3.86
N PHE A 42 0.19 -10.51 -3.53
CA PHE A 42 0.90 -9.47 -4.30
C PHE A 42 2.32 -9.89 -4.65
N LYS A 43 2.81 -9.37 -5.78
CA LYS A 43 4.21 -9.42 -6.19
C LYS A 43 4.76 -8.02 -6.36
N GLU A 44 6.08 -7.89 -6.35
CA GLU A 44 6.74 -6.63 -6.68
C GLU A 44 6.29 -6.15 -8.07
N GLY A 45 5.96 -4.86 -8.18
CA GLY A 45 5.46 -4.25 -9.41
C GLY A 45 3.95 -4.40 -9.66
N ASP A 46 3.22 -5.21 -8.87
CA ASP A 46 1.77 -5.30 -8.98
C ASP A 46 1.12 -3.93 -8.75
N LYS A 47 0.18 -3.55 -9.62
CA LYS A 47 -0.73 -2.43 -9.35
C LYS A 47 -1.77 -2.90 -8.35
N ILE A 48 -1.99 -2.10 -7.31
CA ILE A 48 -2.95 -2.40 -6.24
C ILE A 48 -4.04 -1.33 -6.18
N LEU A 49 -5.26 -1.78 -5.88
CA LEU A 49 -6.38 -0.92 -5.54
C LEU A 49 -6.49 -0.86 -4.02
N ILE A 50 -6.62 0.35 -3.49
CA ILE A 50 -6.83 0.58 -2.06
C ILE A 50 -8.15 1.32 -1.90
N ARG A 51 -9.05 0.79 -1.07
CA ARG A 51 -10.34 1.41 -0.78
C ARG A 51 -10.69 1.29 0.70
N ILE A 52 -11.53 2.20 1.18
CA ILE A 52 -12.09 2.15 2.52
C ILE A 52 -13.45 1.46 2.43
N GLN A 53 -13.67 0.47 3.30
CA GLN A 53 -14.97 -0.19 3.47
C GLN A 53 -15.34 -0.18 4.96
N GLY A 54 -16.20 0.77 5.34
CA GLY A 54 -16.51 1.03 6.74
C GLY A 54 -15.26 1.44 7.52
N LYS A 55 -14.94 0.69 8.58
CA LYS A 55 -13.75 0.92 9.43
C LYS A 55 -12.50 0.13 8.96
N LYS A 56 -12.51 -0.44 7.76
CA LYS A 56 -11.44 -1.29 7.23
C LYS A 56 -10.80 -0.65 6.01
N LEU A 57 -9.48 -0.82 5.88
CA LEU A 57 -8.76 -0.59 4.63
C LEU A 57 -8.69 -1.93 3.89
N ILE A 58 -9.19 -1.96 2.66
CA ILE A 58 -9.15 -3.13 1.78
C ILE A 58 -8.11 -2.86 0.70
N ILE A 59 -7.22 -3.83 0.49
CA ILE A 59 -6.15 -3.80 -0.51
C ILE A 59 -6.34 -5.00 -1.41
N GLU A 60 -6.51 -4.76 -2.70
CA GLU A 60 -6.82 -5.78 -3.72
C GLU A 60 -5.91 -5.59 -4.93
N LYS A 61 -5.71 -6.63 -5.74
CA LYS A 61 -5.02 -6.49 -7.03
C LYS A 61 -5.85 -5.58 -7.94
N TYR A 62 -5.18 -4.63 -8.60
CA TYR A 62 -5.84 -3.79 -9.58
C TYR A 62 -5.84 -4.50 -10.94
N HIS A 63 -7.00 -4.97 -11.38
CA HIS A 63 -7.19 -5.63 -12.68
C HIS A 63 -7.75 -4.71 -13.78
N GLY A 64 -7.86 -3.40 -13.51
CA GLY A 64 -8.44 -2.45 -14.46
C GLY A 64 -7.52 -2.12 -15.64
N THR A 65 -8.11 -1.95 -16.82
CA THR A 65 -7.49 -1.18 -17.90
C THR A 65 -7.48 0.29 -17.50
N VAL A 66 -6.32 0.94 -17.55
CA VAL A 66 -6.20 2.37 -17.25
C VAL A 66 -6.99 3.14 -18.31
N LYS A 67 -8.24 3.51 -18.02
CA LYS A 67 -8.91 4.58 -18.77
C LYS A 67 -8.17 5.87 -18.41
N LYS A 68 -7.27 6.32 -19.30
CA LYS A 68 -6.73 7.68 -19.23
C LYS A 68 -7.92 8.63 -19.20
N LYS A 69 -8.10 9.37 -18.11
CA LYS A 69 -8.97 10.55 -18.11
C LYS A 69 -8.42 11.48 -19.21
N LYS A 70 -9.24 11.75 -20.22
CA LYS A 70 -9.03 12.87 -21.14
C LYS A 70 -9.40 14.12 -20.34
N ASP A 71 -8.42 14.99 -20.12
CA ASP A 71 -8.64 16.38 -19.74
C ASP A 71 -9.31 17.13 -20.91
#